data_AF-A0AA50S5V4-F1
#
_entry.id   AF-A0AA50S5V4-F1
#
_cell.length_a   1.000
_cell.length_b   1.000
_cell.length_c   1.000
_cell.angle_alpha   90.00
_cell.angle_beta   90.00
_cell.angle_gamma   90.00
#
_symmetry.space_group_name_H-M   'P 1'
#
loop_
_entity.id
_entity.type
_entity.pdbx_description
1 polymer ?
#
loop_
_entity_poly.entity_id
_entity_poly.type
_entity_poly.pdbx_seq_one_letter_code
_entity_poly.pdbx_strand_id
1 'polypeptide(L)' 'DDKNVRRRFRASNYQSTTRVKPFICTMPMRLDEGWNQIQFNLADFTRRAYGTNYVETLRVQIHTN' A
#
# COMPACT_ATOMS: atom_id res chain seq x y z
N ASP A 1 7.40 9.70 4.44
CA ASP A 1 6.53 10.01 5.59
C ASP A 1 7.03 11.30 6.22
N ASP A 2 6.37 11.80 7.26
CA ASP A 2 6.78 13.00 8.02
C ASP A 2 8.13 12.88 8.73
N LYS A 3 8.70 11.67 8.79
CA LYS A 3 10.07 11.39 9.25
C LYS A 3 11.10 11.35 8.12
N ASN A 4 10.72 11.82 6.92
CA ASN A 4 11.56 11.78 5.72
C ASN A 4 12.01 10.37 5.31
N VAL A 5 11.27 9.32 5.70
CA VAL A 5 11.51 7.94 5.29
C VAL A 5 10.57 7.54 4.15
N ARG A 6 11.14 6.92 3.12
CA ARG A 6 10.38 6.42 1.97
C ARG A 6 9.81 5.03 2.30
N ARG A 7 8.48 4.90 2.29
CA ARG A 7 7.76 3.65 2.50
C ARG A 7 7.12 3.19 1.20
N ARG A 8 7.05 1.87 0.99
CA ARG A 8 6.39 1.27 -0.17
C ARG A 8 5.17 0.47 0.27
N PHE A 9 4.02 0.76 -0.32
CA PHE A 9 2.84 -0.10 -0.19
C PHE A 9 2.72 -0.94 -1.45
N ARG A 10 2.63 -2.26 -1.29
CA ARG A 10 2.40 -3.21 -2.38
C ARG A 10 1.12 -3.97 -2.07
N ALA A 11 0.11 -3.79 -2.89
CA ALA A 11 -1.09 -4.60 -2.87
C ALA A 11 -1.01 -5.64 -3.99
N SER A 12 -1.41 -6.88 -3.72
CA SER A 12 -1.33 -7.96 -4.72
C SER A 12 -2.45 -8.98 -4.56
N ASN A 13 -2.84 -9.60 -5.67
CA ASN A 13 -3.92 -10.59 -5.76
C ASN A 13 -3.48 -12.02 -5.38
N TYR A 14 -2.18 -12.29 -5.27
CA TYR A 14 -1.64 -13.61 -4.91
C TYR A 14 -1.14 -13.69 -3.46
N GLN A 15 -1.01 -12.57 -2.75
CA GLN A 15 -0.65 -12.58 -1.33
C GLN A 15 -1.92 -12.74 -0.50
N SER A 16 -1.83 -13.57 0.55
CA SER A 16 -2.93 -13.84 1.49
C SER A 16 -2.80 -13.11 2.83
N THR A 17 -1.61 -12.58 3.14
CA THR A 17 -1.30 -12.03 4.47
C THR A 17 -0.68 -10.65 4.37
N THR A 18 -1.14 -9.74 5.23
CA THR A 18 -0.51 -8.43 5.41
C THR A 18 0.81 -8.59 6.16
N ARG A 19 1.88 -7.98 5.66
CA ARG A 19 3.18 -7.96 6.35
C ARG A 19 3.76 -6.56 6.34
N VAL A 20 4.12 -6.08 7.51
CA VAL A 20 4.75 -4.78 7.70
C VAL A 20 6.24 -4.98 7.95
N LYS A 21 7.06 -4.49 7.03
CA LYS A 21 8.51 -4.36 7.19
C LYS A 21 8.87 -2.88 7.18
N PRO A 22 10.06 -2.49 7.70
CA PRO A 22 10.45 -1.08 7.78
C PRO A 22 10.23 -0.29 6.49
N PHE A 23 10.62 -0.81 5.32
CA PHE A 23 10.50 -0.05 4.07
C PHE A 23 9.34 -0.48 3.16
N ILE A 24 8.66 -1.59 3.49
CA ILE A 24 7.59 -2.13 2.64
C ILE A 24 6.46 -2.73 3.48
N CYS A 25 5.23 -2.36 3.13
CA CYS A 25 4.01 -3.01 3.59
C CYS A 25 3.42 -3.77 2.42
N THR A 26 3.31 -5.09 2.55
CA THR A 26 2.68 -5.97 1.57
C THR A 26 1.27 -6.30 2.04
N MET A 27 0.28 -6.09 1.19
CA MET A 27 -1.14 -6.22 1.52
C MET A 27 -1.83 -7.16 0.50
N PRO A 28 -2.71 -8.06 0.96
CA PRO A 28 -3.57 -8.81 0.07
C PRO A 28 -4.60 -7.89 -0.57
N MET A 29 -4.98 -8.19 -1.80
CA MET A 29 -6.06 -7.53 -2.53
C MET A 29 -6.96 -8.59 -3.12
N ARG A 30 -8.26 -8.49 -2.84
CA ARG A 30 -9.29 -9.29 -3.50
C ARG A 30 -9.98 -8.41 -4.53
N LEU A 31 -10.20 -8.99 -5.70
CA LEU A 31 -10.95 -8.38 -6.79
C LEU A 31 -12.20 -9.24 -7.03
N ASP A 32 -13.31 -8.59 -7.33
CA ASP A 32 -14.53 -9.25 -7.75
C ASP A 32 -14.50 -9.49 -9.26
N GLU A 33 -15.44 -10.28 -9.78
CA GLU A 33 -15.54 -10.54 -11.21
C GLU A 33 -15.92 -9.25 -11.97
N GLY A 34 -15.25 -9.01 -13.10
CA GLY A 34 -15.51 -7.85 -13.96
C GLY A 34 -14.74 -6.59 -13.56
N TRP A 35 -15.39 -5.43 -13.69
CA TRP A 35 -14.78 -4.13 -13.45
C TRP A 35 -14.77 -3.79 -11.95
N ASN A 36 -13.58 -3.46 -11.45
CA ASN A 36 -13.37 -3.10 -10.05
C ASN A 36 -12.84 -1.67 -9.94
N GLN A 37 -13.35 -0.92 -8.96
CA GLN A 37 -12.75 0.35 -8.55
C GLN A 37 -12.15 0.18 -7.15
N ILE A 38 -10.87 0.52 -7.01
CA ILE A 38 -10.14 0.34 -5.75
C ILE A 38 -9.65 1.69 -5.29
N GLN A 39 -9.85 1.98 -4.01
CA GLN A 39 -9.42 3.23 -3.39
C GLN A 39 -8.38 2.93 -2.31
N PHE A 40 -7.28 3.67 -2.37
CA PHE A 40 -6.19 3.57 -1.40
C PHE A 40 -6.15 4.82 -0.54
N ASN A 41 -6.51 4.69 0.73
CA ASN A 41 -6.30 5.76 1.69
C ASN A 41 -4.85 5.73 2.19
N LEU A 42 -3.96 6.36 1.43
CA LEU A 42 -2.53 6.38 1.75
C LEU A 42 -2.22 7.04 3.10
N ALA A 43 -3.03 8.01 3.52
CA ALA A 43 -2.89 8.67 4.82
C ALA A 43 -3.18 7.70 5.98
N ASP A 44 -4.31 6.99 5.91
CA ASP A 44 -4.66 5.97 6.91
C ASP A 44 -3.65 4.82 6.92
N PHE A 45 -3.23 4.35 5.74
CA PHE A 45 -2.30 3.23 5.63
C PHE A 45 -0.92 3.56 6.20
N THR A 46 -0.41 4.76 5.94
CA THR A 46 0.86 5.24 6.52
C THR A 46 0.79 5.28 8.04
N ARG A 47 -0.33 5.79 8.57
CA ARG A 47 -0.55 5.86 10.02
C ARG A 47 -0.65 4.49 10.68
N ARG A 48 -1.42 3.57 10.10
CA ARG A 48 -1.62 2.22 10.65
C ARG A 48 -0.39 1.33 10.55
N ALA A 49 0.35 1.39 9.46
CA ALA A 49 1.52 0.55 9.27
C ALA A 49 2.77 1.07 10.00
N TYR A 50 2.95 2.39 10.10
CA TYR A 50 4.22 2.98 10.54
C TYR A 50 4.10 4.00 11.68
N GLY A 51 2.89 4.38 12.09
CA GLY A 51 2.68 5.40 13.11
C GLY A 51 3.15 6.80 12.68
N THR A 52 3.28 7.04 11.37
CA THR A 52 3.75 8.29 10.78
C THR A 52 2.68 8.89 9.86
N ASN A 53 2.83 10.17 9.51
CA ASN A 53 1.89 10.83 8.61
C ASN A 53 2.32 10.74 7.15
N TYR A 54 1.31 10.60 6.29
CA TYR A 54 1.49 10.73 4.85
C TYR A 54 1.81 12.19 4.49
N VAL A 55 2.73 12.37 3.55
CA VAL A 55 3.17 13.69 3.06
C VAL A 55 2.93 13.76 1.56
N GLU A 56 3.57 12.87 0.81
CA GLU A 56 3.49 12.85 -0.65
C GLU A 56 3.66 11.42 -1.20
N THR A 57 3.24 11.23 -2.46
CA THR A 57 3.47 10.00 -3.22
C THR A 57 4.52 10.28 -4.28
N LEU A 58 5.65 9.57 -4.20
CA LEU A 58 6.77 9.78 -5.12
C LEU A 58 6.63 9.02 -6.46
N ARG A 59 5.95 7.86 -6.43
CA ARG A 59 5.83 6.99 -7.61
C ARG A 59 4.67 6.01 -7.43
N VAL A 60 3.97 5.74 -8.52
CA VAL A 60 3.01 4.64 -8.64
C VAL A 60 3.51 3.68 -9.72
N GLN A 61 3.43 2.38 -9.45
CA GLN A 61 3.80 1.33 -10.39
C GLN A 61 2.69 0.28 -10.41
N ILE A 62 2.27 -0.09 -11.62
CA ILE A 62 1.29 -1.16 -11.86
C ILE A 62 2.02 -2.27 -12.59
N HIS A 63 1.90 -3.49 -12.08
CA HIS A 63 2.43 -4.68 -12.71
C HIS A 63 1.32 -5.36 -13.51
N THR A 64 1.69 -6.03 -14.60
CA THR A 64 0.77 -6.94 -15.29
C THR A 64 0.43 -8.12 -14.38
N ASN A 65 -0.67 -8.81 -14.69
CA ASN A 65 -0.84 -10.18 -14.23
C ASN A 65 0.22 -11.08 -14.86
#